data_AF-A0A951GAE9-F1
#
_entry.id   AF-A0A951GAE9-F1
#
_cell.length_a   1.000
_cell.length_b   1.000
_cell.length_c   1.000
_cell.angle_alpha   90.00
_cell.angle_beta   90.00
_cell.angle_gamma   90.00
#
_symmetry.space_group_name_H-M   'P 1'
#
loop_
_entity.id
_entity.type
_entity.pdbx_description
1 polymer ?
#
loop_
_entity_poly.entity_id
_entity_poly.type
_entity_poly.pdbx_seq_one_letter_code
_entity_poly.pdbx_strand_id
1 'polypeptide(L)'
;MFRHRRQESTILALSNTAYHWGSIVLPLGYTVAEAFNGGGNPYRTSYTSGTRVGKPDADTLAVAMAQGHRLARVAQLIGVAQERGLLDTRHAVLGPPPAKG
;
A
#
# COMPACT_ATOMS: atom_id res chain seq x y z
N MET A 1 -17.11 18.23 5.71
CA MET A 1 -17.32 17.70 4.35
C MET A 1 -16.15 17.94 3.37
N PHE A 2 -15.46 19.10 3.38
CA PHE A 2 -14.35 19.36 2.42
C PHE A 2 -12.95 18.80 2.80
N ARG A 3 -12.73 18.35 4.04
CA ARG A 3 -11.41 17.95 4.54
C ARG A 3 -10.94 16.57 4.08
N HIS A 4 -11.85 15.61 3.94
CA HIS A 4 -11.57 14.26 3.42
C HIS A 4 -11.08 14.30 1.96
N ARG A 5 -11.76 15.08 1.10
CA ARG A 5 -11.45 15.14 -0.33
C ARG A 5 -10.04 15.64 -0.67
N ARG A 6 -9.46 16.55 0.11
CA ARG A 6 -8.11 17.07 -0.17
C ARG A 6 -7.02 16.04 0.13
N GLN A 7 -7.08 15.39 1.29
CA GLN A 7 -6.13 14.34 1.68
C GLN A 7 -6.19 13.15 0.70
N GLU A 8 -7.40 12.73 0.32
CA GLU A 8 -7.60 11.68 -0.67
C GLU A 8 -6.99 12.06 -2.03
N SER A 9 -7.23 13.28 -2.54
CA SER A 9 -6.68 13.72 -3.82
C SER A 9 -5.14 13.77 -3.83
N THR A 10 -4.51 14.18 -2.73
CA THR A 10 -3.05 14.18 -2.61
C THR A 10 -2.48 12.77 -2.62
N ILE A 11 -3.11 11.83 -1.90
CA ILE A 11 -2.67 10.43 -1.87
C ILE A 11 -2.86 9.76 -3.24
N LEU A 12 -3.97 10.05 -3.92
CA LEU A 12 -4.20 9.58 -5.29
C LEU A 12 -3.16 10.14 -6.27
N ALA A 13 -2.85 11.43 -6.18
CA ALA A 13 -1.83 12.06 -7.04
C ALA A 13 -0.44 11.44 -6.81
N LEU A 14 -0.05 11.16 -5.56
CA LEU A 14 1.20 10.47 -5.24
C LEU A 14 1.24 9.05 -5.83
N SER A 15 0.08 8.39 -5.88
CA SER A 15 -0.02 7.03 -6.43
C SER A 15 0.28 6.99 -7.93
N ASN A 16 -0.03 8.06 -8.68
CA ASN A 16 0.33 8.17 -10.09
C ASN A 16 1.84 8.09 -10.33
N THR A 17 2.65 8.74 -9.48
CA THR A 17 4.11 8.63 -9.56
C THR A 17 4.57 7.18 -9.34
N ALA A 18 4.02 6.49 -8.35
CA ALA A 18 4.35 5.09 -8.08
C ALA A 18 3.95 4.17 -9.25
N TYR A 19 2.81 4.42 -9.90
CA TYR A 19 2.42 3.69 -11.12
C TYR A 19 3.43 3.89 -12.25
N HIS A 20 3.93 5.12 -12.46
CA HIS A 20 4.95 5.39 -13.48
C HIS A 20 6.28 4.67 -13.24
N TRP A 21 6.60 4.34 -12.00
CA TRP A 21 7.79 3.56 -11.65
C TRP A 21 7.58 2.04 -11.74
N GLY A 22 6.39 1.57 -12.11
CA GLY A 22 6.06 0.14 -12.07
C GLY A 22 6.05 -0.43 -10.65
N SER A 23 5.80 0.42 -9.64
CA SER A 23 5.81 0.00 -8.24
C SER A 23 4.59 -0.84 -7.88
N ILE A 24 4.76 -1.73 -6.90
CA ILE A 24 3.64 -2.39 -6.24
C ILE A 24 3.02 -1.39 -5.25
N VAL A 25 1.77 -0.99 -5.52
CA VAL A 25 1.03 -0.06 -4.66
C VAL A 25 0.17 -0.84 -3.68
N LEU A 26 0.40 -0.60 -2.38
CA LEU A 26 -0.28 -1.30 -1.29
C LEU A 26 -1.13 -0.32 -0.45
N PRO A 27 -2.42 -0.12 -0.80
CA PRO A 27 -3.33 0.74 -0.04
C PRO A 27 -3.81 0.07 1.24
N LEU A 28 -4.32 0.84 2.21
CA LEU A 28 -4.93 0.28 3.44
C LEU A 28 -6.16 -0.58 3.14
N GLY A 29 -7.02 -0.11 2.24
CA GLY A 29 -8.37 -0.65 2.02
C GLY A 29 -9.31 -0.36 3.18
N TYR A 30 -10.60 -0.71 3.01
CA TYR A 30 -11.61 -0.66 4.09
C TYR A 30 -11.77 -2.00 4.81
N THR A 31 -10.95 -3.00 4.48
CA THR A 31 -11.08 -4.36 5.04
C THR A 31 -10.32 -4.55 6.34
N VAL A 32 -9.61 -3.52 6.81
CA VAL A 32 -8.80 -3.53 8.03
C VAL A 32 -9.40 -2.53 9.02
N ALA A 33 -9.63 -2.96 10.27
CA ALA A 33 -10.29 -2.16 11.31
C ALA A 33 -9.58 -0.82 11.56
N GLU A 34 -8.27 -0.82 11.34
CA GLU A 34 -7.36 0.31 11.41
C GLU A 34 -7.78 1.46 10.48
N ALA A 35 -8.32 1.17 9.29
CA ALA A 35 -8.74 2.22 8.37
C ALA A 35 -9.89 3.08 8.94
N PHE A 36 -10.77 2.49 9.75
CA PHE A 36 -11.90 3.21 10.36
C PHE A 36 -11.47 4.03 11.58
N ASN A 37 -10.51 3.53 12.36
CA ASN A 37 -10.05 4.18 13.59
C ASN A 37 -9.26 5.47 13.33
N GLY A 38 -8.54 5.56 12.20
CA GLY A 38 -7.68 6.71 11.85
C GLY A 38 -8.32 7.77 10.95
N GLY A 39 -9.65 7.83 10.89
CA GLY A 39 -10.37 8.82 10.07
C GLY A 39 -10.84 8.35 8.70
N GLY A 40 -10.80 7.04 8.42
CA GLY A 40 -11.58 6.44 7.32
C GLY A 40 -10.98 6.55 5.93
N ASN A 41 -9.64 6.66 5.78
CA ASN A 41 -9.02 6.80 4.46
C ASN A 41 -8.50 5.45 3.94
N PRO A 42 -9.15 4.87 2.90
CA PRO A 42 -8.79 3.55 2.38
C PRO A 42 -7.49 3.58 1.57
N TYR A 43 -7.06 4.76 1.11
CA TYR A 43 -5.86 4.89 0.31
C TYR A 43 -4.62 4.77 1.20
N ARG A 44 -4.49 5.65 2.21
CA ARG A 44 -3.42 5.67 3.22
C ARG A 44 -3.85 6.43 4.48
N THR A 45 -3.19 6.18 5.61
CA THR A 45 -3.37 6.95 6.85
C THR A 45 -3.10 8.43 6.59
N SER A 46 -3.98 9.30 7.08
CA SER A 46 -3.83 10.75 6.96
C SER A 46 -4.29 11.43 8.25
N TYR A 47 -3.55 12.44 8.70
CA TYR A 47 -3.90 13.25 9.86
C TYR A 47 -4.20 14.68 9.43
N THR A 48 -5.26 15.29 9.98
CA THR A 48 -5.54 16.71 9.77
C THR A 48 -5.15 17.51 11.00
N SER A 49 -4.07 18.29 10.94
CA SER A 49 -3.79 19.28 11.98
C SER A 49 -4.81 20.42 11.90
N GLY A 50 -5.27 20.91 13.07
CA GLY A 50 -6.12 22.09 13.16
C GLY A 50 -5.38 23.39 12.80
N THR A 51 -5.88 24.52 13.29
CA THR A 51 -5.25 25.86 13.11
C THR A 51 -3.87 25.98 13.75
N ARG A 52 -3.49 25.01 14.60
CA ARG A 52 -2.12 24.82 15.09
C ARG A 52 -1.63 23.44 14.66
N VAL A 53 -0.34 23.35 14.35
CA VAL A 53 0.34 22.06 14.13
C VAL A 53 0.30 21.29 15.44
N GLY A 54 -0.52 20.24 15.49
CA GLY A 54 -0.63 19.31 16.59
C GLY A 54 -0.01 17.97 16.23
N LYS A 55 0.36 17.18 17.25
CA LYS A 55 0.74 15.78 17.05
C LYS A 55 -0.50 14.96 16.67
N PRO A 56 -0.37 13.94 15.80
CA PRO A 56 -1.43 12.97 15.57
C PRO A 56 -1.92 12.36 16.88
N ASP A 57 -3.22 12.11 16.98
CA ASP A 57 -3.80 11.33 18.07
C ASP A 57 -3.29 9.87 18.05
N ALA A 58 -3.49 9.18 19.17
CA ALA A 58 -2.99 7.83 19.37
C ALA A 58 -3.55 6.83 18.34
N ASP A 59 -4.82 6.99 17.95
CA ASP A 59 -5.47 6.11 16.97
C ASP A 59 -4.83 6.32 15.60
N THR A 60 -4.68 7.57 15.15
CA THR A 60 -4.00 7.89 13.89
C THR A 60 -2.57 7.37 13.86
N LEU A 61 -1.84 7.47 14.98
CA LEU A 61 -0.48 6.93 15.11
C LEU A 61 -0.48 5.39 15.02
N ALA A 62 -1.41 4.71 15.68
CA ALA A 62 -1.55 3.26 15.63
C ALA A 62 -1.82 2.78 14.20
N VAL A 63 -2.69 3.48 13.47
CA VAL A 63 -3.02 3.16 12.07
C VAL A 63 -1.82 3.42 11.15
N ALA A 64 -1.04 4.49 11.39
CA ALA A 64 0.20 4.73 10.65
C ALA A 64 1.24 3.61 10.88
N MET A 65 1.38 3.15 12.12
CA MET A 65 2.25 2.02 12.46
C MET A 65 1.79 0.72 11.80
N ALA A 66 0.50 0.42 11.82
CA ALA A 66 -0.06 -0.76 11.15
C ALA A 66 0.19 -0.73 9.63
N GLN A 67 0.02 0.43 8.99
CA GLN A 67 0.34 0.62 7.57
C GLN A 67 1.82 0.33 7.29
N GLY A 68 2.72 0.86 8.14
CA GLY A 68 4.16 0.64 8.04
C GLY A 68 4.53 -0.84 8.19
N HIS A 69 3.99 -1.52 9.20
CA HIS A 69 4.23 -2.95 9.42
C HIS A 69 3.75 -3.80 8.24
N ARG A 70 2.59 -3.50 7.66
CA ARG A 70 2.08 -4.21 6.50
C ARG A 70 2.97 -4.03 5.27
N LEU A 71 3.46 -2.81 5.02
CA LEU A 71 4.41 -2.53 3.94
C LEU A 71 5.72 -3.30 4.14
N ALA A 72 6.30 -3.22 5.34
CA ALA A 72 7.56 -3.89 5.67
C ALA A 72 7.45 -5.42 5.49
N ARG A 73 6.33 -6.02 5.94
CA ARG A 73 6.06 -7.45 5.76
C ARG A 73 6.02 -7.84 4.28
N VAL A 74 5.28 -7.10 3.45
CA VAL A 74 5.19 -7.40 2.00
C VAL A 74 6.54 -7.22 1.32
N ALA A 75 7.27 -6.15 1.64
CA ALA A 75 8.61 -5.91 1.11
C ALA A 75 9.57 -7.05 1.47
N GLN A 76 9.54 -7.52 2.72
CA GLN A 76 10.36 -8.64 3.17
C GLN A 76 10.03 -9.95 2.44
N LEU A 77 8.73 -10.25 2.24
CA LEU A 77 8.31 -11.43 1.49
C LEU A 77 8.79 -11.41 0.04
N ILE A 78 8.69 -10.25 -0.62
CA ILE A 78 9.19 -10.07 -2.00
C ILE A 78 10.71 -10.21 -2.03
N GLY A 79 11.43 -9.60 -1.08
CA GLY A 79 12.88 -9.72 -0.98
C GLY A 79 13.32 -11.19 -0.86
N VAL A 80 12.70 -11.95 0.04
CA VAL A 80 12.98 -13.39 0.20
C VAL A 80 12.64 -14.18 -1.07
N ALA A 81 11.52 -13.88 -1.74
CA ALA A 81 11.16 -14.55 -2.98
C ALA A 81 12.16 -14.26 -4.10
N GLN A 82 12.66 -13.02 -4.19
CA GLN A 82 13.70 -12.61 -5.13
C GLN A 82 15.02 -13.33 -4.86
N GLU A 83 15.49 -13.35 -3.61
CA GLU A 83 16.72 -14.05 -3.20
C GLU A 83 16.67 -15.55 -3.51
N ARG A 84 15.48 -16.15 -3.39
CA ARG A 84 15.24 -17.56 -3.71
C ARG A 84 14.99 -17.83 -5.19
N GLY A 85 15.06 -16.81 -6.05
CA GLY A 85 14.81 -16.94 -7.49
C GLY A 85 13.35 -17.28 -7.87
N LEU A 86 12.41 -17.17 -6.93
CA LEU A 86 11.00 -17.55 -7.15
C LEU A 86 10.25 -16.55 -8.05
N LEU A 87 10.85 -15.38 -8.29
CA LEU A 87 10.31 -14.35 -9.18
C LEU A 87 10.93 -14.38 -10.59
N ASP A 88 11.84 -15.33 -10.89
CA ASP A 88 12.40 -15.47 -12.24
C ASP A 88 11.39 -16.07 -13.21
N THR A 89 10.80 -15.20 -14.04
CA THR A 89 9.81 -15.58 -15.05
C THR A 89 10.39 -16.33 -16.24
N ARG A 90 11.73 -16.41 -16.39
CA ARG A 90 12.38 -17.23 -17.43
C ARG A 90 12.15 -18.72 -17.21
N HIS A 91 11.90 -19.14 -15.96
CA HIS A 91 11.54 -20.51 -15.59
C HIS A 91 10.02 -20.77 -15.61
N ALA A 92 9.19 -19.74 -15.77
CA ALA A 92 7.72 -19.85 -15.70
C ALA A 92 7.04 -20.05 -17.07
N VAL A 93 7.78 -20.03 -18.17
CA VAL A 93 7.25 -20.36 -19.50
C VAL A 93 7.21 -21.88 -19.66
N LEU A 94 6.14 -22.51 -19.17
CA LEU A 94 5.70 -23.80 -19.70
C LEU A 94 5.33 -23.57 -21.18
N GLY A 95 6.17 -24.08 -22.08
CA GLY A 95 5.88 -24.10 -23.51
C GLY A 95 4.58 -24.86 -23.83
N PRO A 96 4.01 -24.67 -25.02
CA PRO A 96 2.76 -25.33 -25.40
C PRO A 96 2.90 -26.86 -25.33
N PRO A 97 1.82 -27.59 -25.00
CA PRO A 97 1.85 -29.06 -24.93
C PRO A 97 2.27 -29.66 -26.28
N PRO A 98 3.04 -30.77 -26.29
CA PRO A 98 3.47 -31.39 -27.54
C PRO A 98 2.27 -31.82 -28.38
N ALA A 99 2.32 -31.51 -29.68
CA ALA A 99 1.28 -31.90 -30.64
C ALA A 99 1.18 -33.43 -30.69
N LYS A 100 -0.04 -33.96 -30.55
CA LYS A 100 -0.33 -35.37 -30.86
C LYS A 100 -0.19 -35.53 -32.38
N GLY A 101 0.61 -36.53 -32.77
CA GLY A 101 1.00 -36.81 -34.15
C GLY A 101 -0.11 -37.31 -35.04
#